data_AF-A0A329UVT5-F1
#
_entry.id   AF-A0A329UVT5-F1
#
_cell.length_a   1.000
_cell.length_b   1.000
_cell.length_c   1.000
_cell.angle_alpha   90.00
_cell.angle_beta   90.00
_cell.angle_gamma   90.00
#
_symmetry.space_group_name_H-M   'P 1'
#
loop_
_entity.id
_entity.type
_entity.pdbx_description
1 polymer ?
#
loop_
_entity_poly.entity_id
_entity_poly.type
_entity_poly.pdbx_seq_one_letter_code
_entity_poly.pdbx_strand_id
1 'polypeptide(L)' 'MNTVFCPVTGGQVDGSTCLEIVLVADHEAKPSILPNGITWSEEQRERCLKCPYHADLESSEE' A
#
# COMPACT_ATOMS: atom_id res chain seq x y z
N MET A 1 8.79 4.42 16.10
CA MET A 1 7.93 4.52 14.91
C MET A 1 8.19 3.27 14.09
N ASN A 2 7.18 2.42 13.91
CA ASN A 2 7.35 1.21 13.12
C ASN A 2 7.06 1.57 11.66
N THR A 3 8.05 1.31 10.81
CA THR A 3 7.95 1.50 9.37
C THR A 3 7.98 0.14 8.68
N VAL A 4 7.35 0.04 7.52
CA VAL A 4 7.33 -1.15 6.67
C VAL A 4 7.91 -0.79 5.31
N PHE A 5 8.59 -1.76 4.69
CA PHE A 5 9.01 -1.59 3.30
C PHE A 5 7.79 -1.68 2.38
N CYS A 6 7.55 -0.63 1.58
CA CYS A 6 6.46 -0.60 0.61
C CYS A 6 7.01 -0.78 -0.80
N PRO A 7 6.56 -1.79 -1.56
CA PRO A 7 7.01 -2.04 -2.93
C PRO A 7 6.52 -0.97 -3.93
N VAL A 8 5.50 -0.20 -3.56
CA VAL A 8 4.99 0.93 -4.35
C VAL A 8 5.99 2.08 -4.36
N THR A 9 6.48 2.44 -3.17
CA THR A 9 7.43 3.56 -3.00
C THR A 9 8.89 3.13 -3.17
N GLY A 10 9.17 1.82 -3.09
CA GLY A 10 10.53 1.29 -3.08
C GLY A 10 11.31 1.65 -1.81
N GLY A 11 10.61 1.99 -0.72
CA GLY A 11 11.22 2.51 0.49
C GLY A 11 10.40 2.22 1.76
N GLN A 12 10.88 2.74 2.88
CA GLN A 12 10.21 2.64 4.18
C GLN A 12 9.07 3.66 4.25
N VAL A 13 7.87 3.21 4.64
CA VAL A 13 6.71 4.06 4.90
C VAL A 13 6.14 3.74 6.29
N ASP A 14 5.48 4.70 6.92
CA ASP A 14 4.73 4.44 8.14
C ASP A 14 3.41 3.71 7.84
N GLY A 15 2.76 3.17 8.88
CA GLY A 15 1.53 2.41 8.74
C GLY A 15 0.34 3.21 8.18
N SER A 16 0.27 4.53 8.44
CA SER A 16 -0.79 5.38 7.89
C SER A 16 -0.59 5.55 6.39
N THR A 17 0.63 5.87 5.95
CA THR A 17 0.97 5.92 4.51
C THR A 17 0.72 4.58 3.82
N CYS A 18 1.05 3.46 4.47
CA CYS A 18 0.76 2.12 3.96
C CYS A 18 -0.75 1.90 3.74
N LEU A 19 -1.58 2.28 4.73
CA LEU A 19 -3.03 2.15 4.64
C LEU A 19 -3.63 3.01 3.52
N GLU A 20 -3.18 4.26 3.37
CA GLU A 20 -3.64 5.14 2.28
C GLU A 20 -3.35 4.53 0.91
N ILE A 21 -2.18 3.92 0.74
CA ILE A 21 -1.79 3.21 -0.49
C ILE A 21 -2.70 2.00 -0.77
N VAL A 22 -3.02 1.22 0.26
CA VAL A 22 -3.95 0.07 0.17
C VAL A 22 -5.35 0.54 -0.28
N LEU A 23 -5.91 1.57 0.37
CA LEU A 23 -7.23 2.11 0.02
C LEU A 23 -7.31 2.59 -1.44
N VAL A 24 -6.23 3.18 -1.96
CA VAL A 24 -6.18 3.59 -3.37
C VAL A 24 -6.05 2.37 -4.29
N ALA A 25 -5.28 1.34 -3.92
CA ALA A 25 -5.17 0.10 -4.68
C ALA A 25 -6.50 -0.67 -4.79
N ASP A 26 -7.29 -0.69 -3.72
CA ASP A 26 -8.61 -1.33 -3.66
C ASP A 26 -9.73 -0.43 -4.24
N HIS A 27 -9.38 0.74 -4.78
CA HIS A 27 -10.30 1.73 -5.33
C HIS A 27 -11.31 2.29 -4.31
N GLU A 28 -11.04 2.17 -3.01
CA GLU A 28 -11.83 2.76 -1.93
C GLU A 28 -11.52 4.26 -1.75
N ALA A 29 -10.33 4.70 -2.19
CA ALA A 29 -9.90 6.10 -2.19
C ALA A 29 -9.33 6.56 -3.54
N LYS A 30 -9.35 7.88 -3.77
CA LYS A 30 -8.74 8.50 -4.95
C LYS A 30 -7.23 8.66 -4.75
N PRO A 31 -6.39 8.51 -5.80
CA PRO A 31 -4.94 8.71 -5.70
C PRO A 31 -4.49 10.08 -5.16
N SER A 32 -5.38 11.08 -5.20
CA SER A 32 -5.12 12.42 -4.66
C SER A 32 -4.92 12.47 -3.14
N ILE A 33 -5.25 11.40 -2.41
CA ILE A 33 -4.98 11.34 -0.95
C ILE A 33 -3.51 10.98 -0.66
N LEU A 34 -2.79 10.43 -1.63
CA LEU A 34 -1.43 9.96 -1.42
C LEU A 34 -0.49 11.14 -1.15
N PRO A 35 0.48 10.99 -0.25
CA PRO A 35 1.46 12.03 0.02
C PRO A 35 2.29 12.37 -1.22
N ASN A 36 2.76 13.61 -1.28
CA ASN A 36 3.59 14.10 -2.37
C ASN A 36 4.84 13.22 -2.56
N GLY A 37 5.15 12.89 -3.81
CA GLY A 37 6.29 12.05 -4.17
C GLY A 37 5.96 10.56 -4.36
N ILE A 38 4.72 10.14 -4.08
CA ILE A 38 4.24 8.81 -4.49
C ILE A 38 3.66 8.91 -5.89
N THR A 39 4.36 8.31 -6.86
CA THR A 39 3.81 8.11 -8.20
C THR A 39 2.77 6.99 -8.15
N TRP A 40 1.60 7.24 -8.74
CA TRP A 40 0.53 6.26 -8.83
C TRP A 40 0.21 5.91 -10.29
N SER A 41 0.12 4.62 -10.59
CA SER A 41 -0.16 4.03 -11.89
C SER A 41 -0.66 2.59 -11.70
N GLU A 42 -1.12 1.95 -12.77
CA GLU A 42 -1.54 0.55 -12.70
C GLU A 42 -0.41 -0.39 -12.29
N GLU A 43 0.84 -0.13 -12.68
CA GLU A 43 1.99 -0.94 -12.24
C GLU A 43 2.20 -0.86 -10.73
N GLN A 44 2.08 0.34 -10.15
CA GLN A 44 2.16 0.53 -8.70
C GLN A 44 0.99 -0.16 -7.97
N ARG A 45 -0.21 -0.07 -8.54
CA ARG A 45 -1.38 -0.79 -8.01
C ARG A 45 -1.15 -2.29 -7.99
N GLU A 46 -0.67 -2.89 -9.08
CA GLU A 46 -0.35 -4.32 -9.11
C GLU A 46 0.71 -4.73 -8.09
N ARG A 47 1.73 -3.89 -7.86
CA ARG A 47 2.73 -4.13 -6.80
C ARG A 47 2.12 -4.10 -5.42
N CYS A 48 1.19 -3.18 -5.17
CA CYS A 48 0.44 -3.11 -3.93
C CYS A 48 -0.37 -4.38 -3.72
N LEU A 49 -1.19 -4.78 -4.70
CA LEU A 49 -2.03 -5.98 -4.64
C LEU A 49 -1.25 -7.30 -4.43
N LYS A 50 0.03 -7.33 -4.81
CA LYS A 50 0.94 -8.48 -4.61
C LYS A 50 1.73 -8.40 -3.28
N CYS A 51 1.59 -7.31 -2.53
CA CYS A 51 2.28 -7.12 -1.26
C CYS A 51 1.69 -8.08 -0.20
N PRO A 52 2.53 -8.77 0.59
CA PRO A 52 2.06 -9.68 1.63
C PRO A 52 1.28 -8.99 2.76
N TYR A 53 1.39 -7.65 2.86
CA TYR A 53 0.65 -6.83 3.81
C TYR A 53 -0.61 -6.19 3.20
N HIS A 54 -0.91 -6.40 1.91
CA HIS A 54 -2.07 -5.79 1.23
C HIS A 54 -3.36 -6.53 1.53
N ALA A 55 -3.34 -7.85 1.37
CA ALA A 55 -4.38 -8.65 1.98
C ALA A 55 -4.16 -8.55 3.49
N ASP A 56 -5.20 -8.19 4.23
CA ASP A 56 -5.29 -8.57 5.63
C ASP A 56 -5.14 -10.09 5.60
N LEU A 57 -3.93 -10.59 5.87
CA LEU A 57 -3.75 -11.99 6.17
C LEU A 57 -4.55 -12.18 7.45
N GLU A 58 -5.86 -12.47 7.31
CA GLU A 58 -6.40 -13.64 7.96
C GLU A 58 -5.45 -14.77 7.55
N SER A 59 -4.35 -14.87 8.29
CA SER A 59 -3.59 -16.09 8.40
C SER A 59 -4.63 -17.07 8.92
N SER A 60 -5.29 -17.79 8.01
CA SER A 60 -6.05 -18.99 8.33
C SER A 60 -5.05 -19.93 8.98
N GLU A 61 -4.92 -19.79 10.29
CA GLU A 61 -4.51 -20.86 11.17
C GLU A 61 -5.66 -21.87 11.14
N GLU A 62 -5.55 -22.87 10.25
CA GLU A 62 -6.16 -24.19 10.40
C GLU A 62 -5.12 -25.27 10.13
#